data_AF-A0A7V4TKS4-F1
#
_entry.id   AF-A0A7V4TKS4-F1
#
_cell.length_a   1.000
_cell.length_b   1.000
_cell.length_c   1.000
_cell.angle_alpha   90.00
_cell.angle_beta   90.00
_cell.angle_gamma   90.00
#
_symmetry.space_group_name_H-M   'P 1'
#
loop_
_entity.id
_entity.type
_entity.pdbx_description
1 polymer ?
#
loop_
_entity_poly.entity_id
_entity_poly.type
_entity_poly.pdbx_seq_one_letter_code
_entity_poly.pdbx_strand_id
1 'polypeptide(L)'
;MKQTRGIIQALSKITPVEVTDVFLPDYGVWRSFFDWTAFILSFFKVKKKCRSFGPDLIIGTGTHTHLPMLLHKQRNMGKVVTCMTPERPLEKYMDLCFIPEHDMPSKADNIFITMGPPNTACNIQAHDPKQGLIVIGGVDK
;
A
#
# COMPACT_ATOMS: atom_id res chain seq x y z
N MET A 1 9.07 -0.61 7.36
CA MET A 1 8.34 -0.92 6.12
C MET A 1 9.27 -1.64 5.13
N LYS A 2 9.16 -2.97 5.01
CA LYS A 2 9.97 -3.74 4.04
C LYS A 2 9.30 -3.83 2.67
N GLN A 3 7.97 -3.80 2.62
CA GLN A 3 7.19 -4.00 1.39
C GLN A 3 7.22 -2.78 0.47
N THR A 4 6.83 -1.59 0.97
CA THR A 4 6.94 -0.32 0.22
C THR A 4 8.34 -0.11 -0.36
N ARG A 5 9.39 -0.40 0.44
CA ARG A 5 10.79 -0.26 0.00
C ARG A 5 11.14 -1.20 -1.16
N GLY A 6 10.62 -2.44 -1.15
CA GLY A 6 10.81 -3.38 -2.25
C GLY A 6 10.27 -2.82 -3.57
N ILE A 7 9.06 -2.23 -3.55
CA ILE A 7 8.47 -1.60 -4.73
C ILE A 7 9.27 -0.37 -5.17
N ILE A 8 9.63 0.52 -4.24
CA ILE A 8 10.41 1.72 -4.54
C ILE A 8 11.76 1.35 -5.18
N GLN A 9 12.44 0.33 -4.66
CA GLN A 9 13.71 -0.17 -5.20
C GLN A 9 13.55 -0.80 -6.59
N ALA A 10 12.43 -1.45 -6.87
CA ALA A 10 12.14 -1.98 -8.20
C ALA A 10 11.83 -0.84 -9.19
N LEU A 11 11.04 0.16 -8.78
CA LEU A 11 10.69 1.33 -9.60
C LEU A 11 11.91 2.17 -9.95
N SER A 12 12.83 2.39 -9.00
CA SER A 12 14.04 3.19 -9.22
C SER A 12 15.00 2.60 -10.25
N LYS A 13 14.86 1.31 -10.58
CA LYS A 13 15.61 0.66 -11.66
C LYS A 13 15.05 0.96 -13.05
N ILE A 14 13.78 1.37 -13.13
CA ILE A 14 13.05 1.53 -14.40
C ILE A 14 12.90 3.03 -14.74
N THR A 15 12.74 3.88 -13.74
CA THR A 15 12.54 5.33 -13.90
C THR A 15 13.21 6.09 -12.76
N PRO A 16 13.63 7.37 -12.94
CA PRO A 16 13.97 8.23 -11.83
C PRO A 16 12.80 8.32 -10.84
N VAL A 17 13.07 8.12 -9.56
CA VAL A 17 12.07 8.17 -8.48
C VAL A 17 12.55 9.15 -7.42
N GLU A 18 11.72 10.15 -7.12
CA GLU A 18 11.85 11.00 -5.94
C GLU A 18 10.90 10.47 -4.86
N VAL A 19 11.43 10.20 -3.66
CA VAL A 19 10.66 9.60 -2.57
C VAL A 19 10.54 10.60 -1.43
N THR A 20 9.30 10.92 -1.08
CA THR A 20 8.96 11.70 0.11
C THR A 20 8.30 10.80 1.13
N ASP A 21 9.02 10.46 2.20
CA ASP A 21 8.48 9.67 3.30
C ASP A 21 7.51 10.52 4.14
N VAL A 22 6.30 9.99 4.36
CA VAL A 22 5.30 10.59 5.25
C VAL A 22 5.12 9.66 6.44
N PHE A 23 5.55 10.12 7.62
CA PHE A 23 5.36 9.38 8.86
C PHE A 23 3.96 9.64 9.40
N LEU A 24 3.18 8.57 9.53
CA LEU A 24 1.88 8.61 10.17
C LEU A 24 2.06 8.30 11.66
N PRO A 25 1.59 9.17 12.59
CA PRO A 25 1.66 8.88 14.02
C PRO A 25 0.83 7.64 14.37
N ASP A 26 1.25 6.89 15.40
CA ASP A 26 0.46 5.77 15.92
C ASP A 26 -0.90 6.25 16.40
N TYR A 27 -1.97 5.77 15.77
CA TYR A 27 -3.32 6.30 15.95
C TYR A 27 -4.11 5.50 16.99
N GLY A 28 -4.80 6.21 17.88
CA GLY A 28 -5.91 5.64 18.65
C GLY A 28 -7.18 5.50 17.80
N VAL A 29 -8.04 4.55 18.17
CA VAL A 29 -9.34 4.22 17.52
C VAL A 29 -10.20 5.45 17.19
N TRP A 30 -10.17 6.46 18.05
CA TRP A 30 -10.90 7.72 17.87
C TRP A 30 -10.51 8.48 16.60
N ARG A 31 -9.22 8.52 16.25
CA ARG A 31 -8.77 9.24 15.05
C ARG A 31 -9.14 8.50 13.77
N SER A 32 -9.13 7.16 13.79
CA SER A 32 -9.61 6.33 12.68
C SER A 32 -11.09 6.61 12.35
N PHE A 33 -11.93 6.78 13.37
CA PHE A 33 -13.31 7.21 13.19
C PHE A 33 -13.41 8.62 12.58
N PHE A 34 -12.58 9.57 13.04
CA PHE A 34 -12.51 10.90 12.44
C PHE A 34 -12.05 10.88 10.97
N ASP A 35 -11.09 10.04 10.61
CA ASP A 35 -10.66 9.90 9.22
C ASP A 35 -11.75 9.27 8.35
N TRP A 36 -12.54 8.34 8.89
CA TRP A 36 -13.69 7.74 8.21
C TRP A 36 -14.80 8.76 7.99
N THR A 37 -15.13 9.55 9.01
CA THR A 37 -16.09 10.65 8.86
C THR A 37 -15.57 11.71 7.89
N ALA A 38 -14.29 12.08 7.94
CA ALA A 38 -13.67 13.01 6.99
C ALA A 38 -13.68 12.47 5.57
N PHE A 39 -13.45 11.17 5.36
CA PHE A 39 -13.51 10.52 4.06
C PHE A 39 -14.93 10.52 3.50
N ILE A 40 -15.93 10.16 4.31
CA ILE A 40 -17.34 10.24 3.92
C ILE A 40 -17.73 11.69 3.59
N LEU A 41 -17.38 12.65 4.46
CA LEU A 41 -17.61 14.07 4.24
C LEU A 41 -16.87 14.63 3.01
N SER A 42 -15.74 14.02 2.62
CA SER A 42 -14.98 14.43 1.43
C SER A 42 -15.72 14.15 0.13
N PHE A 43 -16.64 13.17 0.09
CA PHE A 43 -17.54 12.98 -1.04
C PHE A 43 -18.54 14.13 -1.21
N PHE A 44 -18.93 14.78 -0.10
CA PHE A 44 -19.90 15.88 -0.11
C PHE A 44 -19.26 17.26 -0.30
N LYS A 45 -17.94 17.39 -0.11
CA LYS A 45 -17.22 18.64 -0.35
C LYS A 45 -16.79 18.75 -1.82
N VAL A 46 -17.33 19.76 -2.51
CA VAL A 46 -16.88 20.18 -3.84
C VAL A 46 -15.40 20.57 -3.78
N LYS A 47 -14.53 19.84 -4.48
CA LYS A 47 -13.08 20.08 -4.46
C LYS A 47 -12.70 21.31 -5.29
N LYS A 48 -12.01 22.28 -4.66
CA LYS A 48 -11.05 23.11 -5.39
C LYS A 48 -9.87 22.22 -5.80
N LYS A 49 -9.76 21.92 -7.10
CA LYS A 49 -8.55 21.32 -7.68
C LYS A 49 -7.41 22.34 -7.54
N CYS A 50 -6.64 22.27 -6.46
CA CYS A 50 -5.35 22.92 -6.44
C CYS A 50 -4.41 22.05 -7.26
N ARG A 51 -4.10 22.48 -8.49
CA ARG A 51 -3.09 21.89 -9.34
C ARG A 51 -1.70 22.26 -8.80
N SER A 52 -1.43 21.87 -7.56
CA SER A 52 -0.09 21.93 -6.98
C SER A 52 0.67 20.69 -7.44
N PHE A 53 1.99 20.80 -7.56
CA PHE A 53 2.92 19.67 -7.72
C PHE A 53 2.67 18.66 -6.58
N GLY A 54 1.80 17.69 -6.83
CA GLY A 54 1.52 16.57 -5.92
C GLY A 54 2.26 15.33 -6.40
N PRO A 55 2.44 14.32 -5.54
CA PRO A 55 3.11 13.09 -5.93
C PRO A 55 2.33 12.39 -7.05
N ASP A 56 3.03 11.85 -8.04
CA ASP A 56 2.42 11.02 -9.09
C ASP A 56 1.88 9.71 -8.50
N LEU A 57 2.54 9.21 -7.46
CA LEU A 57 2.27 7.92 -6.84
C LEU A 57 2.35 8.01 -5.31
N ILE A 58 1.35 7.44 -4.65
CA ILE A 58 1.19 7.37 -3.20
C ILE A 58 1.18 5.88 -2.85
N ILE A 59 2.21 5.40 -2.15
CA ILE A 59 2.35 4.00 -1.75
C ILE A 59 2.36 3.88 -0.23
N GLY A 60 1.64 2.91 0.31
CA GLY A 60 1.68 2.57 1.72
C GLY A 60 1.45 1.08 1.96
N THR A 61 1.82 0.63 3.15
CA THR A 61 1.60 -0.73 3.61
C THR A 61 1.14 -0.66 5.05
N GLY A 62 -0.02 -1.26 5.33
CA GLY A 62 -0.64 -1.28 6.66
C GLY A 62 -2.06 -0.72 6.62
N THR A 63 -2.97 -1.33 7.36
CA THR A 63 -4.40 -0.95 7.40
C THR A 63 -4.59 0.52 7.75
N HIS A 64 -3.81 1.06 8.69
CA HIS A 64 -3.85 2.46 9.10
C HIS A 64 -3.41 3.46 8.02
N THR A 65 -2.78 2.99 6.94
CA THR A 65 -2.28 3.87 5.86
C THR A 65 -3.32 4.12 4.77
N HIS A 66 -4.29 3.20 4.59
CA HIS A 66 -5.23 3.23 3.48
C HIS A 66 -6.06 4.52 3.43
N LEU A 67 -6.64 4.92 4.56
CA LEU A 67 -7.53 6.07 4.62
C LEU A 67 -6.79 7.41 4.48
N PRO A 68 -5.66 7.63 5.19
CA PRO A 68 -4.79 8.79 4.93
C PRO A 68 -4.35 8.90 3.47
N MET A 69 -3.99 7.79 2.82
CA MET A 69 -3.59 7.78 1.41
C MET A 69 -4.73 8.21 0.48
N LEU A 70 -5.95 7.70 0.70
CA LEU A 70 -7.13 8.09 -0.08
C LEU A 70 -7.50 9.56 0.14
N LEU A 71 -7.41 10.06 1.37
CA LEU A 71 -7.61 11.48 1.67
C LEU A 71 -6.54 12.36 1.01
N HIS A 72 -5.30 11.87 0.92
CA HIS A 72 -4.22 12.57 0.22
C HIS A 72 -4.47 12.63 -1.28
N LYS A 73 -4.88 11.52 -1.91
CA LYS A 73 -5.37 11.46 -3.31
C LYS A 73 -6.57 12.36 -3.56
N GLN A 74 -7.42 12.55 -2.55
CA GLN A 74 -8.54 13.46 -2.71
C GLN A 74 -8.05 14.90 -2.90
N ARG A 75 -6.95 15.29 -2.26
CA ARG A 75 -6.36 16.64 -2.34
C ARG A 75 -5.36 16.80 -3.48
N ASN A 76 -4.65 15.72 -3.82
CA ASN A 76 -3.55 15.68 -4.77
C ASN A 76 -3.85 14.67 -5.89
N MET A 77 -3.56 14.97 -7.16
CA MET A 77 -3.95 14.09 -8.29
C MET A 77 -3.14 12.78 -8.44
N GLY A 78 -2.47 12.33 -7.37
CA GLY A 78 -1.63 11.13 -7.37
C GLY A 78 -2.44 9.83 -7.40
N LYS A 79 -1.79 8.77 -7.90
CA LYS A 79 -2.31 7.40 -7.88
C LYS A 79 -2.02 6.73 -6.54
N VAL A 80 -2.98 5.99 -5.99
CA VAL A 80 -2.85 5.31 -4.69
C VAL A 80 -2.67 3.83 -4.90
N VAL A 81 -1.60 3.28 -4.32
CA VAL A 81 -1.21 1.88 -4.46
C VAL A 81 -0.90 1.26 -3.11
N THR A 82 -1.46 0.08 -2.83
CA THR A 82 -1.21 -0.67 -1.59
C THR A 82 -0.54 -2.02 -1.87
N CYS A 83 0.19 -2.53 -0.88
CA CYS A 83 0.92 -3.82 -0.92
C CYS A 83 0.28 -4.93 -0.06
N MET A 84 -1.00 -4.76 0.28
CA MET A 84 -1.77 -5.69 1.09
C MET A 84 -3.25 -5.64 0.71
N THR A 85 -4.01 -6.60 1.21
CA THR A 85 -5.46 -6.59 1.10
C THR A 85 -6.03 -5.37 1.83
N PRO A 86 -6.67 -4.43 1.13
CA PRO A 86 -7.32 -3.29 1.77
C PRO A 86 -8.63 -3.71 2.45
N GLU A 87 -9.14 -2.84 3.31
CA GLU A 87 -10.51 -3.00 3.81
C GLU A 87 -11.48 -2.91 2.62
N ARG A 88 -12.41 -3.86 2.49
CA ARG A 88 -13.35 -3.99 1.35
C ARG A 88 -13.97 -2.68 0.84
N PRO A 89 -14.50 -1.78 1.69
CA PRO A 89 -15.08 -0.52 1.21
C PRO A 89 -14.04 0.43 0.58
N LEU A 90 -12.77 0.32 0.97
CA LEU A 90 -11.67 1.15 0.50
C LEU A 90 -11.02 0.62 -0.78
N GLU A 91 -11.08 -0.70 -1.00
CA GLU A 91 -10.49 -1.39 -2.15
C GLU A 91 -10.82 -0.71 -3.48
N LYS A 92 -12.10 -0.41 -3.72
CA LYS A 92 -12.57 0.23 -4.96
C LYS A 92 -12.05 1.65 -5.22
N TYR A 93 -11.47 2.30 -4.21
CA TYR A 93 -10.93 3.66 -4.33
C TYR A 93 -9.41 3.67 -4.56
N MET A 94 -8.75 2.53 -4.35
CA MET A 94 -7.34 2.31 -4.68
C MET A 94 -7.17 2.20 -6.20
N ASP A 95 -6.11 2.78 -6.74
CA ASP A 95 -5.81 2.65 -8.17
C ASP A 95 -5.16 1.29 -8.48
N LEU A 96 -4.39 0.72 -7.54
CA LEU A 96 -3.79 -0.62 -7.66
C LEU A 96 -3.55 -1.26 -6.29
N CYS A 97 -3.81 -2.56 -6.16
CA CYS A 97 -3.58 -3.35 -4.96
C CYS A 97 -2.72 -4.55 -5.31
N PHE A 98 -1.51 -4.63 -4.75
CA PHE A 98 -0.70 -5.85 -4.78
C PHE A 98 -1.15 -6.76 -3.65
N ILE A 99 -1.87 -7.83 -3.98
CA ILE A 99 -2.47 -8.74 -3.00
C ILE A 99 -1.85 -10.12 -3.16
N PRO A 100 -1.30 -10.71 -2.08
CA PRO A 100 -0.80 -12.08 -2.12
C PRO A 100 -1.89 -13.09 -2.51
N GLU A 101 -1.53 -14.07 -3.34
CA GLU A 101 -2.47 -15.12 -3.78
C GLU A 101 -3.13 -15.87 -2.61
N HIS A 102 -2.41 -16.06 -1.51
CA HIS A 102 -2.92 -16.75 -0.32
C HIS A 102 -3.99 -15.96 0.45
N ASP A 103 -4.16 -14.65 0.19
CA ASP A 103 -5.24 -13.84 0.76
C ASP A 103 -6.57 -14.05 0.01
N MET A 104 -6.57 -14.82 -1.08
CA MET A 104 -7.75 -15.14 -1.90
C MET A 104 -8.55 -13.89 -2.32
N PRO A 105 -7.92 -12.91 -3.01
CA PRO A 105 -8.61 -11.69 -3.42
C PRO A 105 -9.79 -11.98 -4.36
N SER A 106 -10.82 -11.15 -4.25
CA SER A 106 -11.88 -11.11 -5.27
C SER A 106 -11.32 -10.59 -6.59
N LYS A 107 -11.93 -10.98 -7.72
CA LYS A 107 -11.52 -10.42 -9.02
C LYS A 107 -11.93 -8.95 -9.11
N ALA A 108 -10.96 -8.08 -9.33
CA ALA A 108 -11.18 -6.67 -9.65
C ALA A 108 -10.05 -6.16 -10.56
N ASP A 109 -10.34 -5.18 -11.41
CA ASP A 109 -9.38 -4.64 -12.38
C ASP A 109 -8.19 -3.92 -11.73
N ASN A 110 -8.36 -3.47 -10.49
CA ASN A 110 -7.32 -2.80 -9.70
C ASN A 110 -6.53 -3.76 -8.81
N ILE A 111 -6.69 -5.08 -8.96
CA ILE A 111 -5.96 -6.08 -8.17
C ILE A 111 -4.89 -6.74 -9.03
N PHE A 112 -3.65 -6.66 -8.54
CA PHE A 112 -2.52 -7.40 -9.06
C PHE A 112 -2.14 -8.49 -8.06
N ILE A 113 -2.31 -9.75 -8.45
CA ILE A 113 -2.01 -10.88 -7.57
C ILE A 113 -0.50 -11.10 -7.52
N THR A 114 0.06 -11.24 -6.31
CA THR A 114 1.49 -11.48 -6.09
C THR A 114 1.75 -12.83 -5.42
N MET A 115 2.92 -13.42 -5.69
CA MET A 115 3.41 -14.56 -4.92
C MET A 115 4.05 -14.06 -3.62
N GLY A 116 3.21 -13.88 -2.59
CA GLY A 116 3.61 -13.29 -1.32
C GLY A 116 3.75 -11.76 -1.37
N PRO A 117 4.10 -11.12 -0.23
CA PRO A 117 4.25 -9.68 -0.17
C PRO A 117 5.51 -9.19 -0.91
N PRO A 118 5.45 -8.03 -1.59
CA PRO A 118 6.63 -7.37 -2.15
C PRO A 118 7.72 -7.22 -1.09
N ASN A 119 8.98 -7.41 -1.47
CA ASN A 119 10.10 -7.32 -0.55
C ASN A 119 11.40 -6.91 -1.28
N THR A 120 12.46 -6.71 -0.52
CA THR A 120 13.77 -6.30 -1.04
C THR A 120 14.69 -7.50 -1.30
N ALA A 121 14.20 -8.74 -1.16
CA ALA A 121 15.03 -9.92 -1.38
C ALA A 121 15.39 -10.02 -2.86
N CYS A 122 16.67 -10.24 -3.13
CA CYS A 122 17.18 -10.52 -4.46
C CYS A 122 17.79 -11.91 -4.46
N ASN A 123 17.49 -12.70 -5.49
CA ASN A 123 18.14 -13.99 -5.67
C ASN A 123 19.60 -13.77 -6.07
N ILE A 124 20.52 -13.96 -5.12
CA ILE A 124 21.96 -13.86 -5.34
C ILE A 124 22.57 -15.16 -5.92
N GLN A 125 21.73 -16.13 -6.31
CA GLN A 125 22.10 -17.41 -6.90
C GLN A 125 23.08 -18.26 -6.05
N ALA A 126 23.12 -18.02 -4.73
CA ALA A 126 24.01 -18.69 -3.79
C ALA A 126 23.32 -19.82 -3.00
N HIS A 127 22.32 -20.48 -3.59
CA HIS A 127 21.59 -21.57 -2.93
C HIS A 127 22.44 -22.86 -2.96
N ASP A 128 22.71 -23.44 -1.79
CA ASP A 128 23.33 -24.78 -1.68
C ASP A 128 22.26 -25.86 -1.85
N PRO A 129 22.34 -26.74 -2.85
CA PRO A 129 21.36 -27.81 -3.07
C PRO A 129 21.30 -28.84 -1.92
N LYS A 130 22.28 -28.86 -1.01
CA LYS A 130 22.31 -29.73 0.17
C LYS A 130 21.64 -29.10 1.39
N GLN A 131 21.20 -27.84 1.31
CA GLN A 131 20.61 -27.10 2.43
C GLN A 131 19.17 -26.70 2.10
N GLY A 132 18.26 -26.97 3.04
CA GLY A 132 16.87 -26.55 2.97
C GLY A 132 16.49 -25.71 4.18
N LEU A 133 15.58 -24.74 3.99
CA LEU A 133 15.00 -23.95 5.08
C LEU A 133 13.63 -24.54 5.44
N ILE A 134 13.47 -24.95 6.70
CA ILE A 134 12.17 -25.32 7.27
C ILE A 134 11.73 -24.17 8.17
N VAL A 135 10.58 -23.57 7.89
CA VAL A 135 9.99 -22.53 8.72
C VAL A 135 8.91 -23.17 9.60
N ILE A 136 9.12 -23.14 10.91
CA ILE A 136 8.15 -23.62 11.90
C ILE A 136 7.45 -22.39 12.48
N GLY A 137 6.14 -22.27 12.23
CA GLY A 137 5.31 -21.19 12.76
C GLY A 137 5.12 -21.30 14.28
N GLY A 138 4.82 -20.17 14.92
CA GLY A 138 4.41 -20.13 16.32
C GLY A 138 2.92 -20.43 16.49
N VAL A 139 2.49 -20.72 17.72
CA VAL A 139 1.07 -20.79 18.06
C VAL A 139 0.45 -19.41 17.99
N ASP A 140 -0.66 -19.30 17.25
CA ASP A 140 -1.52 -18.12 17.27
C ASP A 140 -2.34 -18.15 18.57
N LYS A 141 -2.34 -17.07 19.35
CA LYS A 141 -3.03 -16.97 20.65
C LYS A 141 -4.17 -15.97 20.60
#